data_AF-A0AAJ4D3A0-F1
#
_entry.id   AF-A0AAJ4D3A0-F1
#
_cell.length_a   1.000
_cell.length_b   1.000
_cell.length_c   1.000
_cell.angle_alpha   90.00
_cell.angle_beta   90.00
_cell.angle_gamma   90.00
#
_symmetry.space_group_name_H-M   'P 1'
#
loop_
_entity.id
_entity.type
_entity.pdbx_description
1 polymer ?
#
loop_
_entity_poly.entity_id
_entity_poly.type
_entity_poly.pdbx_seq_one_letter_code
_entity_poly.pdbx_strand_id
1 'polypeptide(L)'
;MDEVPTRKKFEVIKEMSAGNSSIQLLCQIAGVSKSGYYKWLKRQKTPSEKQLKDESMKKRIMECHKKHRGIYGYRRVQIWLKKTYGLHINHKRIQRLMNKLGIRQSSERRNHITERRKHMSCQTTI
;
A
#
# COMPACT_ATOMS: atom_id res chain seq x y z
N MET A 1 -8.73 15.66 22.47
CA MET A 1 -7.27 15.74 22.34
C MET A 1 -6.81 14.58 21.46
N ASP A 2 -6.23 14.86 20.29
CA ASP A 2 -5.73 13.80 19.39
C ASP A 2 -4.50 13.12 19.99
N GLU A 3 -4.65 11.86 20.39
CA GLU A 3 -3.54 11.07 20.90
C GLU A 3 -2.57 10.72 19.76
N VAL A 4 -1.36 11.29 19.79
CA VAL A 4 -0.34 11.03 18.77
C VAL A 4 0.08 9.55 18.81
N PRO A 5 0.02 8.81 17.68
CA PRO A 5 0.42 7.42 17.61
C PRO A 5 1.87 7.20 18.09
N THR A 6 2.12 6.14 18.86
CA THR A 6 3.43 5.83 19.46
C THR A 6 4.57 5.81 18.43
N ARG A 7 4.28 5.39 17.19
CA ARG A 7 5.27 5.38 16.11
C ARG A 7 5.78 6.77 15.75
N LYS A 8 4.90 7.78 15.70
CA LYS A 8 5.28 9.18 15.43
C LYS A 8 6.12 9.74 16.58
N LYS A 9 5.80 9.36 17.83
CA LYS A 9 6.62 9.73 18.99
C LYS A 9 8.06 9.23 18.86
N PHE A 10 8.27 7.97 18.45
CA PHE A 10 9.61 7.44 18.23
C PHE A 10 10.37 8.13 17.08
N GLU A 11 9.66 8.60 16.07
CA GLU A 11 10.23 9.34 14.94
C GLU A 11 10.77 10.70 15.39
N VAL A 12 9.99 11.45 16.16
CA VAL A 12 10.42 12.74 16.77
C VAL A 12 11.61 12.54 17.72
N ILE A 13 11.59 11.51 18.57
CA ILE A 13 12.72 11.21 19.46
C ILE A 13 13.99 10.91 18.66
N LYS A 14 13.88 10.21 17.52
CA LYS A 14 15.03 9.94 16.65
C LYS A 14 15.59 11.21 16.03
N GLU A 15 14.73 12.12 15.58
CA GLU A 15 15.12 13.42 15.02
C GLU A 15 15.83 14.30 16.06
N MET A 16 15.23 14.45 17.25
CA MET A 16 15.80 15.23 18.35
C MET A 16 17.09 14.63 18.93
N SER A 17 17.24 13.30 18.88
CA SER A 17 18.47 12.61 19.31
C SER A 17 19.70 13.00 18.48
N ALA A 18 19.53 13.55 17.27
CA ALA A 18 20.66 14.00 16.45
C ALA A 18 21.34 15.28 17.00
N GLY A 19 20.62 16.06 17.83
CA GLY A 19 21.11 17.32 18.42
C GLY A 19 21.73 17.17 19.82
N ASN A 20 22.40 16.05 20.12
CA ASN A 20 23.03 15.75 21.43
C ASN A 20 22.08 15.66 22.64
N SER A 21 20.78 15.46 22.42
CA SER A 21 19.80 15.31 23.51
C SER A 21 19.80 13.89 24.08
N SER A 22 19.65 13.77 25.41
CA SER A 22 19.57 12.47 26.08
C SER A 22 18.28 11.71 25.71
N ILE A 23 18.43 10.53 25.11
CA ILE A 23 17.31 9.65 24.70
C ILE A 23 16.38 9.34 25.88
N GLN A 24 16.92 9.26 27.10
CA GLN A 24 16.14 9.00 28.31
C GLN A 24 15.15 10.13 28.61
N LEU A 25 15.62 11.38 28.53
CA LEU A 25 14.79 12.55 28.75
C LEU A 25 13.70 12.65 27.67
N LEU A 26 14.07 12.45 26.41
CA LEU A 26 13.12 12.46 25.29
C LEU A 26 12.02 11.40 25.42
N CYS A 27 12.37 10.18 25.87
CA CYS A 27 11.39 9.13 26.12
C CYS A 27 10.44 9.47 27.27
N GLN A 28 10.96 10.10 28.33
CA GLN A 28 10.16 10.54 29.48
C GLN A 28 9.18 11.64 29.08
N ILE A 29 9.63 12.66 28.34
CA ILE A 29 8.77 13.75 27.84
C ILE A 29 7.67 13.21 26.93
N ALA A 30 7.99 12.28 26.04
CA ALA A 30 7.02 11.70 25.11
C ALA A 30 6.08 10.65 25.74
N GLY A 31 6.35 10.23 27.00
CA GLY A 31 5.61 9.19 27.70
C GLY A 31 5.74 7.81 27.04
N VAL A 32 6.95 7.45 26.56
CA VAL A 32 7.22 6.16 25.92
C VAL A 32 8.35 5.41 26.62
N SER A 33 8.33 4.07 26.56
CA SER A 33 9.41 3.28 27.13
C SER A 33 10.67 3.31 26.27
N LYS A 34 11.84 3.42 26.93
CA LYS A 34 13.16 3.33 26.30
C LYS A 34 13.35 2.01 25.54
N SER A 35 12.87 0.91 26.12
CA SER A 35 12.92 -0.42 25.47
C SER A 35 12.07 -0.48 24.19
N GLY A 36 10.92 0.20 24.16
CA GLY A 36 10.09 0.36 22.97
C GLY A 36 10.81 1.12 21.86
N TYR A 37 11.48 2.22 22.20
CA TYR A 37 12.29 3.01 21.28
C TYR A 37 13.40 2.19 20.63
N TYR A 38 14.23 1.50 21.42
CA TYR A 38 15.32 0.68 20.86
C TYR A 38 14.82 -0.51 20.04
N LYS A 39 13.70 -1.15 20.43
CA LYS A 39 13.05 -2.18 19.61
C LYS A 39 12.56 -1.61 18.27
N TRP A 40 12.03 -0.39 18.26
CA TRP A 40 11.65 0.30 17.03
C TRP A 40 12.89 0.65 16.18
N LEU A 41 13.96 1.16 16.79
CA LEU A 41 15.21 1.50 16.12
C LEU A 41 15.87 0.28 15.47
N LYS A 42 15.92 -0.86 16.18
CA LYS A 42 16.43 -2.13 15.64
C LYS A 42 15.62 -2.59 14.42
N ARG A 43 14.29 -2.48 14.48
CA ARG A 43 13.41 -2.80 13.33
C ARG A 43 13.62 -1.89 12.12
N GLN A 44 14.10 -0.65 12.32
CA GLN A 44 14.47 0.25 11.22
C GLN A 44 15.85 -0.09 10.63
N LYS A 45 16.84 -0.41 11.47
CA LYS A 45 18.22 -0.66 11.03
C LYS A 45 18.42 -2.04 10.41
N THR A 46 17.79 -3.07 10.97
CA THR A 46 17.92 -4.46 10.50
C THR A 46 16.57 -4.97 10.03
N PRO A 47 16.21 -4.77 8.75
CA PRO A 47 15.02 -5.39 8.19
C PRO A 47 15.20 -6.90 8.19
N SER A 48 14.20 -7.62 8.68
CA SER A 48 14.15 -9.08 8.60
C SER A 48 14.15 -9.53 7.14
N GLU A 49 14.67 -10.72 6.85
CA GLU A 49 14.63 -11.33 5.51
C GLU A 49 13.21 -11.31 4.90
N LYS A 50 12.18 -11.48 5.74
CA LYS A 50 10.77 -11.37 5.32
C LYS A 50 10.40 -9.97 4.86
N GLN A 51 10.92 -8.93 5.53
CA GLN A 51 10.70 -7.53 5.14
C GLN A 51 11.40 -7.23 3.83
N LEU A 52 12.64 -7.70 3.64
CA LEU A 52 13.37 -7.56 2.37
C LEU A 52 12.62 -8.23 1.20
N LYS A 53 12.11 -9.44 1.41
CA LYS A 53 11.27 -10.14 0.43
C LYS A 53 9.97 -9.37 0.14
N ASP A 54 9.31 -8.84 1.17
CA ASP A 54 8.11 -8.02 0.99
C ASP A 54 8.42 -6.68 0.26
N GLU A 55 9.58 -6.06 0.49
CA GLU A 55 10.01 -4.85 -0.20
C GLU A 55 10.34 -5.09 -1.68
N SER A 56 11.10 -6.14 -1.98
CA SER A 56 11.32 -6.58 -3.36
C SER A 56 10.00 -6.84 -4.08
N MET A 57 9.04 -7.46 -3.39
CA MET A 57 7.71 -7.70 -3.94
C MET A 57 6.94 -6.40 -4.20
N LYS A 58 6.98 -5.45 -3.27
CA LYS A 58 6.35 -4.14 -3.44
C LYS A 58 6.87 -3.41 -4.68
N LYS A 59 8.18 -3.46 -4.94
CA LYS A 59 8.79 -2.87 -6.14
C LYS A 59 8.21 -3.48 -7.42
N ARG A 60 8.09 -4.81 -7.51
CA ARG A 60 7.49 -5.49 -8.67
C ARG A 60 6.00 -5.18 -8.85
N ILE A 61 5.26 -5.07 -7.75
CA ILE A 61 3.84 -4.66 -7.77
C ILE A 61 3.69 -3.23 -8.30
N MET A 62 4.56 -2.31 -7.87
CA MET A 62 4.58 -0.93 -8.37
C MET A 62 4.93 -0.86 -9.86
N GLU A 63 5.88 -1.67 -10.31
CA GLU A 63 6.24 -1.78 -11.73
C GLU A 63 5.04 -2.23 -12.56
N CYS A 64 4.34 -3.29 -12.13
CA CYS A 64 3.09 -3.73 -12.75
C CYS A 64 2.05 -2.62 -12.80
N HIS A 65 1.88 -1.90 -11.69
CA HIS A 65 0.91 -0.81 -11.59
C HIS A 65 1.22 0.32 -12.58
N LYS A 66 2.49 0.74 -12.67
CA LYS A 66 2.93 1.78 -13.61
C LYS A 66 2.76 1.32 -15.07
N LYS A 67 3.13 0.08 -15.38
CA LYS A 67 3.03 -0.49 -16.73
C LYS A 67 1.60 -0.55 -17.25
N HIS A 68 0.65 -0.86 -16.36
CA HIS A 68 -0.77 -1.03 -16.70
C HIS A 68 -1.65 0.15 -16.28
N ARG A 69 -1.04 1.34 -16.02
CA ARG A 69 -1.74 2.57 -15.63
C ARG A 69 -2.74 2.38 -14.47
N GLY A 70 -2.45 1.48 -13.54
CA GLY A 70 -3.31 1.18 -12.41
C GLY A 70 -4.59 0.40 -12.70
N ILE A 71 -4.80 -0.08 -13.93
CA ILE A 71 -5.98 -0.87 -14.30
C ILE A 71 -5.98 -2.25 -13.60
N TYR A 72 -4.80 -2.74 -13.20
CA TYR A 72 -4.65 -4.08 -12.68
C TYR A 72 -4.88 -4.12 -11.16
N GLY A 73 -5.97 -4.76 -10.75
CA GLY A 73 -6.19 -5.17 -9.36
C GLY A 73 -5.33 -6.37 -8.95
N TYR A 74 -5.34 -6.70 -7.65
CA TYR A 74 -4.45 -7.71 -7.05
C TYR A 74 -4.49 -9.09 -7.72
N ARG A 75 -5.65 -9.50 -8.24
CA ARG A 75 -5.80 -10.79 -8.97
C ARG A 75 -5.08 -10.77 -10.31
N ARG A 76 -5.15 -9.66 -11.05
CA ARG A 76 -4.42 -9.49 -12.33
C ARG A 76 -2.93 -9.32 -12.10
N VAL A 77 -2.55 -8.60 -11.04
CA VAL A 77 -1.14 -8.50 -10.60
C VAL A 77 -0.56 -9.87 -10.27
N GLN A 78 -1.32 -10.76 -9.63
CA GLN A 78 -0.87 -12.15 -9.37
C GLN A 78 -0.54 -12.90 -10.67
N ILE A 79 -1.42 -12.82 -11.66
CA ILE A 79 -1.21 -13.48 -12.96
C ILE A 79 0.00 -12.87 -13.67
N TRP A 80 0.13 -11.55 -13.64
CA TRP A 80 1.27 -10.85 -14.23
C TRP A 80 2.59 -11.26 -13.57
N LEU A 81 2.64 -11.29 -12.23
CA LEU A 81 3.83 -11.73 -11.49
C LEU A 81 4.21 -13.19 -11.81
N LYS A 82 3.21 -14.07 -11.95
CA LYS A 82 3.43 -15.46 -12.35
C LYS A 82 3.99 -15.54 -13.77
N LYS A 83 3.43 -14.79 -14.73
CA LYS A 83 3.86 -14.82 -16.13
C LYS A 83 5.23 -14.18 -16.36
N THR A 84 5.52 -13.08 -15.68
CA THR A 84 6.75 -12.30 -15.91
C THR A 84 7.95 -12.82 -15.12
N TYR A 85 7.72 -13.34 -13.90
CA TYR A 85 8.82 -13.76 -13.02
C TYR A 85 8.73 -15.23 -12.57
N GLY A 86 7.75 -15.99 -13.03
CA GLY A 86 7.55 -17.38 -12.58
C GLY A 86 7.16 -17.51 -11.11
N LEU A 87 6.73 -16.43 -10.45
CA LEU A 87 6.51 -16.43 -9.00
C LEU A 87 5.09 -16.89 -8.63
N HIS A 88 5.02 -17.96 -7.85
CA HIS A 88 3.76 -18.47 -7.28
C HIS A 88 3.50 -17.86 -5.91
N ILE A 89 2.68 -16.82 -5.87
CA ILE A 89 2.38 -16.07 -4.64
C ILE A 89 0.88 -16.10 -4.37
N ASN A 90 0.53 -16.27 -3.10
CA ASN A 90 -0.85 -16.19 -2.64
C ASN A 90 -1.42 -14.77 -2.86
N HIS A 91 -2.61 -14.69 -3.47
CA HIS A 91 -3.34 -13.45 -3.72
C HIS A 91 -3.54 -12.61 -2.44
N LYS A 92 -3.76 -13.22 -1.27
CA LYS A 92 -3.90 -12.50 0.01
C LYS A 92 -2.64 -11.71 0.37
N ARG A 93 -1.46 -12.26 0.05
CA ARG A 93 -0.17 -11.59 0.29
C ARG A 93 -0.04 -10.36 -0.60
N ILE A 94 -0.41 -10.48 -1.88
CA ILE A 94 -0.37 -9.37 -2.85
C ILE A 94 -1.34 -8.27 -2.43
N GLN A 95 -2.58 -8.64 -2.08
CA GLN A 95 -3.59 -7.69 -1.61
C GLN A 95 -3.12 -6.91 -0.38
N ARG A 96 -2.54 -7.59 0.63
CA ARG A 96 -1.95 -6.94 1.81
C ARG A 96 -0.83 -5.97 1.44
N LEU A 97 0.02 -6.31 0.47
CA LEU A 97 1.11 -5.43 0.02
C LEU A 97 0.60 -4.23 -0.79
N MET A 98 -0.40 -4.41 -1.65
CA MET A 98 -1.06 -3.31 -2.36
C MET A 98 -1.72 -2.33 -1.39
N ASN A 99 -2.44 -2.84 -0.37
CA ASN A 99 -3.04 -2.00 0.67
C ASN A 99 -1.99 -1.19 1.43
N LYS A 100 -0.83 -1.79 1.76
CA LYS A 100 0.29 -1.08 2.40
C LYS A 100 0.91 0.01 1.53
N LEU A 101 0.80 -0.11 0.20
CA LEU A 101 1.27 0.89 -0.76
C LEU A 101 0.19 1.93 -1.08
N GLY A 102 -1.03 1.78 -0.57
CA GLY A 102 -2.17 2.64 -0.95
C GLY A 102 -2.63 2.43 -2.40
N ILE A 103 -2.17 1.37 -3.07
CA ILE A 103 -2.49 1.12 -4.47
C ILE A 103 -3.87 0.48 -4.57
N ARG A 104 -4.77 1.13 -5.31
CA ARG A 104 -6.08 0.60 -5.68
C ARG A 104 -6.18 0.51 -7.19
N GLN A 105 -7.01 -0.41 -7.65
CA GLN A 105 -7.34 -0.48 -9.06
C GLN A 105 -8.02 0.84 -9.48
N SER A 106 -7.56 1.43 -10.58
CA SER A 106 -8.31 2.50 -11.26
C SER A 106 -9.61 1.89 -11.76
N SER A 107 -10.70 2.30 -11.13
CA SER A 107 -12.05 2.03 -11.59
C SER A 107 -12.56 3.25 -12.33
N GLU A 108 -12.04 3.52 -13.53
CA GLU A 108 -12.81 4.31 -14.50
C GLU A 108 -14.14 3.58 -14.71
N ARG A 109 -15.24 4.15 -14.18
CA ARG A 109 -16.59 3.69 -14.50
C ARG A 109 -16.76 3.91 -15.99
N ARG A 110 -16.85 2.82 -16.76
CA ARG A 110 -17.25 2.90 -18.17
C ARG A 110 -18.74 3.26 -18.17
N ASN A 111 -19.06 4.54 -18.33
CA ASN A 111 -20.44 4.98 -18.54
C ASN A 111 -20.93 4.30 -19.83
N HIS A 112 -21.80 3.32 -19.69
CA HIS A 112 -22.43 2.65 -20.82
C HIS A 112 -23.53 3.58 -21.34
N ILE A 113 -23.27 4.32 -22.42
CA ILE A 113 -24.32 5.08 -23.12
C ILE A 113 -25.17 4.05 -23.84
N THR A 114 -26.27 3.62 -23.24
CA THR A 114 -27.29 2.83 -23.95
C THR A 114 -28.10 3.78 -24.84
N GLU A 115 -27.77 3.81 -26.13
CA GLU A 115 -28.64 4.41 -27.15
C GLU A 115 -29.96 3.62 -27.21
N ARG A 116 -31.03 4.20 -26.65
CA ARG A 116 -32.40 3.68 -26.84
C ARG A 116 -32.78 3.86 -28.31
N ARG A 117 -32.66 2.81 -29.12
CA ARG A 117 -33.31 2.75 -30.44
C ARG A 117 -34.82 2.90 -30.23
N LYS A 118 -35.38 4.07 -30.57
CA LYS A 118 -36.83 4.26 -30.63
C LYS A 118 -37.35 3.33 -31.71
N HIS A 119 -38.15 2.35 -31.31
CA HIS A 119 -38.87 1.48 -32.24
C HIS A 119 -39.89 2.36 -32.99
N MET A 120 -39.67 2.59 -34.28
CA MET A 120 -40.67 3.23 -35.15
C MET A 120 -41.80 2.22 -35.34
N SER A 121 -43.00 2.51 -34.84
CA SER A 121 -44.16 1.65 -35.12
C SER A 121 -44.56 1.85 -36.57
N CYS A 122 -44.48 0.80 -37.38
CA CYS A 122 -45.15 0.76 -38.68
C CYS A 122 -46.67 0.67 -38.41
N GLN A 123 -47.42 1.74 -38.69
CA GLN A 123 -48.88 1.64 -38.80
C GLN A 123 -49.18 1.14 -40.20
N THR A 124 -49.64 -0.11 -40.28
CA THR A 124 -50.09 -0.77 -41.49
C THR A 124 -51.41 -0.16 -41.97
N THR A 125 -51.41 0.22 -43.24
CA THR A 125 -52.54 0.67 -44.06
C THR A 125 -53.64 -0.38 -44.16
N ILE A 126 -54.92 0.05 -44.06
CA ILE A 126 -56.09 -0.61 -44.67
C ILE A 126 -56.81 0.45 -45.48
#